data_AF-A0A924ICM0-F1
#
_entry.id   AF-A0A924ICM0-F1
#
_cell.length_a   1.000
_cell.length_b   1.000
_cell.length_c   1.000
_cell.angle_alpha   90.00
_cell.angle_beta   90.00
_cell.angle_gamma   90.00
#
_symmetry.space_group_name_H-M   'P 1'
#
loop_
_entity.id
_entity.type
_entity.pdbx_description
1 polymer ?
#
loop_
_entity_poly.entity_id
_entity_poly.type
_entity_poly.pdbx_seq_one_letter_code
_entity_poly.pdbx_strand_id
1 'polypeptide(L)'
;MAFAVPNPLQEMMSPTHGTQISLYSAEQERLPSHAPSASKAPATAQLKAQRRYQQAQIENASPARLVVMLYDGAIRFCNQGREAMLEKRLEDQNDALIKAQRIVLELMGALDQETGGEMASNLMRVYTHVLDRLIHANLQDDPATLENATTLLTELRESWAEVERVTSLPGGKS
;
A
#
# COMPACT_ATOMS: atom_id res chain seq x y z
N MET A 1 53.86 17.41 -28.11
CA MET A 1 54.04 18.79 -27.62
C MET A 1 53.51 19.75 -28.69
N ALA A 2 52.68 20.71 -28.26
CA ALA A 2 52.31 21.98 -28.89
C ALA A 2 51.60 22.06 -30.27
N PHE A 3 50.35 22.57 -30.20
CA PHE A 3 49.75 23.70 -30.93
C PHE A 3 49.53 23.68 -32.47
N ALA A 4 48.24 23.62 -32.81
CA ALA A 4 47.42 24.45 -33.73
C ALA A 4 47.76 24.61 -35.23
N VAL A 5 46.81 24.20 -36.10
CA VAL A 5 46.45 24.86 -37.39
C VAL A 5 44.99 24.44 -37.81
N PRO A 6 44.30 25.09 -38.77
CA PRO A 6 42.95 25.64 -38.59
C PRO A 6 41.87 25.05 -39.54
N ASN A 7 40.63 25.50 -39.32
CA ASN A 7 39.41 25.27 -40.10
C ASN A 7 39.51 25.72 -41.58
N PRO A 8 38.90 24.98 -42.53
CA PRO A 8 38.46 25.58 -43.80
C PRO A 8 36.99 25.25 -44.11
N LEU A 9 36.12 26.25 -43.98
CA LEU A 9 34.88 26.34 -44.76
C LEU A 9 35.26 26.90 -46.14
N GLN A 10 35.62 26.06 -47.12
CA GLN A 10 35.69 26.51 -48.53
C GLN A 10 35.89 25.38 -49.54
N GLU A 11 34.82 24.66 -49.85
CA GLU A 11 34.47 24.30 -51.23
C GLU A 11 32.98 24.63 -51.37
N MET A 12 32.59 25.88 -51.62
CA MET A 12 32.57 26.58 -52.92
C MET A 12 31.91 25.79 -54.07
N MET A 13 30.73 26.29 -54.47
CA MET A 13 30.27 26.44 -55.87
C MET A 13 29.78 25.15 -56.59
N SER A 14 28.47 24.80 -56.53
CA SER A 14 27.33 25.21 -57.43
C SER A 14 27.20 24.34 -58.72
N PRO A 15 26.10 24.36 -59.53
CA PRO A 15 24.64 24.42 -59.29
C PRO A 15 23.81 23.38 -60.14
N THR A 16 22.47 23.41 -60.01
CA THR A 16 21.43 23.32 -61.10
C THR A 16 20.49 22.10 -61.21
N HIS A 17 19.19 22.44 -61.43
CA HIS A 17 17.98 21.67 -61.84
C HIS A 17 17.20 21.00 -60.69
N GLY A 18 15.89 21.21 -60.48
CA GLY A 18 14.86 21.99 -61.16
C GLY A 18 13.46 21.46 -60.75
N THR A 19 12.47 22.36 -60.64
CA THR A 19 10.99 22.12 -60.73
C THR A 19 10.29 21.59 -59.46
N GLN A 20 9.67 22.46 -58.63
CA GLN A 20 8.20 22.76 -58.49
C GLN A 20 7.37 21.60 -57.88
N ILE A 21 6.35 21.74 -57.02
CA ILE A 21 5.47 22.80 -56.50
C ILE A 21 4.78 22.22 -55.24
N SER A 22 4.26 23.09 -54.35
CA SER A 22 3.09 22.98 -53.44
C SER A 22 2.55 21.57 -53.10
N LEU A 23 2.21 21.26 -51.86
CA LEU A 23 0.84 21.51 -51.37
C LEU A 23 0.76 21.45 -49.83
N TYR A 24 0.19 22.50 -49.28
CA TYR A 24 -0.55 22.50 -48.02
C TYR A 24 -1.82 21.62 -48.18
N SER A 25 -2.23 20.96 -47.11
CA SER A 25 -3.62 20.55 -46.81
C SER A 25 -4.19 19.28 -47.47
N ALA A 26 -4.15 18.16 -46.73
CA ALA A 26 -5.20 17.13 -46.62
C ALA A 26 -4.80 16.26 -45.40
N GLU A 27 -5.23 16.59 -44.18
CA GLU A 27 -6.55 16.24 -43.63
C GLU A 27 -6.72 14.72 -43.40
N GLN A 28 -6.74 14.39 -42.10
CA GLN A 28 -7.41 13.28 -41.44
C GLN A 28 -6.70 11.91 -41.21
N GLU A 29 -6.56 11.64 -39.91
CA GLU A 29 -6.70 10.35 -39.21
C GLU A 29 -5.55 9.32 -39.23
N ARG A 30 -4.65 9.47 -38.25
CA ARG A 30 -4.15 8.33 -37.45
C ARG A 30 -3.76 8.80 -36.03
N LEU A 31 -4.47 8.32 -35.01
CA LEU A 31 -4.22 8.57 -33.58
C LEU A 31 -3.01 7.72 -33.06
N PRO A 32 -2.52 7.91 -31.82
CA PRO A 32 -1.18 8.41 -31.49
C PRO A 32 -0.21 7.30 -31.00
N SER A 33 1.09 7.45 -31.27
CA SER A 33 2.13 6.59 -30.69
C SER A 33 3.40 7.40 -30.42
N HIS A 34 3.39 8.14 -29.31
CA HIS A 34 4.53 8.18 -28.39
C HIS A 34 4.09 8.87 -27.09
N ALA A 35 3.68 8.05 -26.12
CA ALA A 35 3.62 8.46 -24.73
C ALA A 35 5.02 8.95 -24.30
N PRO A 36 5.14 10.04 -23.52
CA PRO A 36 6.40 10.37 -22.90
C PRO A 36 6.77 9.28 -21.89
N SER A 37 7.95 8.70 -22.12
CA SER A 37 8.69 7.77 -21.27
C SER A 37 8.44 7.98 -19.77
N ALA A 38 7.97 6.93 -19.09
CA ALA A 38 7.92 6.86 -17.64
C ALA A 38 9.34 6.88 -17.04
N SER A 39 9.72 7.95 -16.35
CA SER A 39 10.71 7.87 -15.26
C SER A 39 10.77 9.12 -14.38
N LYS A 40 10.55 8.92 -13.07
CA LYS A 40 11.02 9.69 -11.91
C LYS A 40 10.29 11.00 -11.57
N ALA A 41 9.12 10.89 -10.95
CA ALA A 41 8.74 11.84 -9.91
C ALA A 41 9.70 11.66 -8.69
N PRO A 42 10.06 12.74 -7.95
CA PRO A 42 10.92 12.61 -6.79
C PRO A 42 10.23 11.76 -5.72
N ALA A 43 10.99 10.85 -5.07
CA ALA A 43 10.47 9.92 -4.05
C ALA A 43 9.65 10.61 -2.94
N THR A 44 9.94 11.88 -2.64
CA THR A 44 9.20 12.72 -1.70
C THR A 44 7.79 13.08 -2.17
N ALA A 45 7.59 13.32 -3.47
CA ALA A 45 6.26 13.55 -4.05
C ALA A 45 5.43 12.26 -4.05
N GLN A 46 6.08 11.12 -4.29
CA GLN A 46 5.42 9.80 -4.29
C GLN A 46 4.98 9.37 -2.89
N LEU A 47 5.83 9.58 -1.88
CA LEU A 47 5.49 9.40 -0.46
C LEU A 47 4.36 10.34 0.00
N LYS A 48 4.39 11.61 -0.41
CA LYS A 48 3.33 12.58 -0.07
C LYS A 48 2.01 12.21 -0.74
N ALA A 49 2.05 11.74 -1.98
CA ALA A 49 0.86 11.24 -2.70
C ALA A 49 0.29 9.97 -2.05
N GLN A 50 1.13 9.01 -1.66
CA GLN A 50 0.71 7.79 -0.94
C GLN A 50 0.05 8.12 0.40
N ARG A 51 0.64 9.02 1.21
CA ARG A 51 0.04 9.44 2.48
C ARG A 51 -1.30 10.15 2.27
N ARG A 52 -1.41 11.03 1.26
CA ARG A 52 -2.68 11.71 0.93
C ARG A 52 -3.75 10.72 0.48
N TYR A 53 -3.38 9.70 -0.29
CA TYR A 53 -4.30 8.65 -0.70
C TYR A 53 -4.77 7.81 0.49
N GLN A 54 -3.84 7.38 1.36
CA GLN A 54 -4.18 6.67 2.60
C GLN A 54 -5.11 7.50 3.50
N GLN A 55 -4.83 8.80 3.64
CA GLN A 55 -5.64 9.71 4.43
C GLN A 55 -7.06 9.87 3.86
N ALA A 56 -7.19 10.05 2.54
CA ALA A 56 -8.50 10.16 1.88
C ALA A 56 -9.33 8.87 1.99
N GLN A 57 -8.67 7.70 2.00
CA GLN A 57 -9.32 6.41 2.24
C GLN A 57 -9.85 6.30 3.68
N ILE A 58 -9.11 6.82 4.67
CA ILE A 58 -9.55 6.85 6.08
C ILE A 58 -10.72 7.82 6.26
N GLU A 59 -10.64 9.02 5.69
CA GLU A 59 -11.64 10.10 5.88
C GLU A 59 -13.03 9.76 5.35
N ASN A 60 -13.13 8.89 4.33
CA ASN A 60 -14.39 8.50 3.71
C ASN A 60 -14.74 7.02 3.97
N ALA A 61 -13.96 6.31 4.78
CA ALA A 61 -14.20 4.91 5.10
C ALA A 61 -15.42 4.76 6.01
N SER A 62 -16.21 3.71 5.75
CA SER A 62 -17.21 3.25 6.71
C SER A 62 -16.52 2.74 7.99
N PRO A 63 -17.22 2.71 9.15
CA PRO A 63 -16.67 2.13 10.37
C PRO A 63 -16.16 0.69 10.18
N ALA A 64 -16.91 -0.13 9.43
CA ALA A 64 -16.49 -1.49 9.09
C ALA A 64 -15.20 -1.51 8.25
N ARG A 65 -15.05 -0.57 7.30
CA ARG A 65 -13.83 -0.43 6.50
C ARG A 65 -12.62 -0.08 7.37
N LEU A 66 -12.78 0.82 8.34
CA LEU A 66 -11.70 1.18 9.27
C LEU A 66 -11.26 -0.03 10.10
N VAL A 67 -12.21 -0.86 10.56
CA VAL A 67 -11.91 -2.12 11.27
C VAL A 67 -11.12 -3.08 10.39
N VAL A 68 -11.54 -3.30 9.14
CA VAL A 68 -10.79 -4.13 8.17
C VAL A 68 -9.37 -3.61 7.97
N MET A 69 -9.19 -2.29 7.85
CA MET A 69 -7.87 -1.67 7.71
C MET A 69 -6.98 -1.85 8.95
N LEU A 70 -7.56 -1.85 10.15
CA LEU A 70 -6.83 -2.17 11.39
C LEU A 70 -6.32 -3.62 11.34
N TYR A 71 -7.18 -4.58 11.00
CA TYR A 71 -6.73 -5.98 10.84
C TYR A 71 -5.65 -6.13 9.77
N ASP A 72 -5.81 -5.50 8.60
CA ASP A 72 -4.78 -5.51 7.54
C ASP A 72 -3.44 -4.95 8.06
N GLY A 73 -3.51 -3.94 8.94
CA GLY A 73 -2.36 -3.40 9.67
C GLY A 73 -1.72 -4.41 10.61
N ALA A 74 -2.50 -5.03 11.48
CA ALA A 74 -2.03 -6.02 12.45
C ALA A 74 -1.39 -7.23 11.77
N ILE A 75 -2.04 -7.80 10.75
CA ILE A 75 -1.55 -8.94 9.96
C ILE A 75 -0.23 -8.59 9.26
N ARG A 76 -0.14 -7.40 8.65
CA ARG A 76 1.11 -6.94 8.03
C ARG A 76 2.26 -6.88 9.04
N PHE A 77 2.01 -6.36 10.24
CA PHE A 77 3.04 -6.31 11.29
C PHE A 77 3.38 -7.70 11.83
N CYS A 78 2.43 -8.63 11.92
CA CYS A 78 2.72 -10.03 12.25
C CYS A 78 3.64 -10.67 11.20
N ASN A 79 3.36 -10.46 9.91
CA ASN A 79 4.21 -10.98 8.84
C ASN A 79 5.63 -10.41 8.86
N GLN A 80 5.76 -9.10 9.13
CA GLN A 80 7.07 -8.45 9.31
C GLN A 80 7.83 -9.01 10.52
N GLY A 81 7.12 -9.20 11.65
CA GLY A 81 7.71 -9.81 12.84
C GLY A 81 8.18 -11.24 12.59
N ARG A 82 7.40 -12.04 11.85
CA ARG A 82 7.76 -13.41 11.46
C ARG A 82 8.98 -13.45 10.56
N GLU A 83 9.06 -12.57 9.57
CA GLU A 83 10.24 -12.45 8.70
C GLU A 83 11.49 -12.09 9.51
N ALA A 84 11.38 -11.13 10.43
CA ALA A 84 12.47 -10.74 11.31
C ALA A 84 12.91 -11.88 12.25
N MET A 85 11.97 -12.69 12.79
CA MET A 85 12.27 -13.90 13.59
C MET A 85 13.11 -14.90 12.79
N LEU A 86 12.71 -15.18 11.55
CA LEU A 86 13.40 -16.13 10.67
C LEU A 86 14.83 -15.67 10.34
N GLU A 87 15.02 -14.37 10.20
CA GLU A 87 16.32 -13.74 9.92
C GLU A 87 17.11 -13.37 11.18
N LYS A 88 16.60 -13.69 12.37
CA LYS A 88 17.22 -13.39 13.67
C LYS A 88 17.47 -11.89 13.92
N ARG A 89 16.59 -11.03 13.38
CA ARG A 89 16.56 -9.58 13.61
C ARG A 89 15.65 -9.25 14.79
N LEU A 90 16.16 -9.44 16.02
CA LEU A 90 15.36 -9.34 17.25
C LEU A 90 14.73 -7.96 17.50
N GLU A 91 15.43 -6.88 17.15
CA GLU A 91 14.91 -5.51 17.30
C GLU A 91 13.74 -5.25 16.35
N ASP A 92 13.91 -5.58 15.06
CA ASP A 92 12.85 -5.45 14.04
C ASP A 92 11.63 -6.32 14.38
N GLN A 93 11.85 -7.53 14.88
CA GLN A 93 10.81 -8.41 15.39
C GLN A 93 10.02 -7.72 16.52
N ASN A 94 10.72 -7.21 17.53
CA ASN A 94 10.09 -6.59 18.68
C ASN A 94 9.26 -5.37 18.26
N ASP A 95 9.83 -4.51 17.42
CA ASP A 95 9.19 -3.32 16.88
C ASP A 95 7.92 -3.65 16.09
N ALA A 96 7.98 -4.68 15.25
CA ALA A 96 6.83 -5.11 14.47
C ALA A 96 5.73 -5.68 15.38
N LEU A 97 6.07 -6.56 16.32
CA LEU A 97 5.09 -7.20 17.19
C LEU A 97 4.47 -6.24 18.20
N ILE A 98 5.20 -5.25 18.71
CA ILE A 98 4.60 -4.17 19.52
C ILE A 98 3.57 -3.38 18.72
N LYS A 99 3.82 -3.11 17.42
CA LYS A 99 2.84 -2.42 16.56
C LYS A 99 1.59 -3.26 16.33
N ALA A 100 1.73 -4.57 16.14
CA ALA A 100 0.59 -5.49 16.05
C ALA A 100 -0.22 -5.50 17.36
N GLN A 101 0.45 -5.62 18.51
CA GLN A 101 -0.18 -5.61 19.83
C GLN A 101 -0.97 -4.33 20.09
N ARG A 102 -0.41 -3.16 19.72
CA ARG A 102 -1.11 -1.87 19.84
C ARG A 102 -2.42 -1.86 19.05
N ILE A 103 -2.42 -2.36 17.82
CA ILE A 103 -3.65 -2.43 17.02
C ILE A 103 -4.70 -3.34 17.67
N VAL A 104 -4.28 -4.49 18.21
CA VAL A 104 -5.20 -5.40 18.91
C VAL A 104 -5.79 -4.73 20.15
N LEU A 105 -4.99 -3.98 20.91
CA LEU A 105 -5.48 -3.19 22.05
C LEU A 105 -6.48 -2.10 21.64
N GLU A 106 -6.24 -1.41 20.52
CA GLU A 106 -7.21 -0.44 19.99
C GLU A 106 -8.53 -1.14 19.59
N LEU A 107 -8.47 -2.31 18.96
CA LEU A 107 -9.66 -3.10 18.63
C LEU A 107 -10.42 -3.54 19.89
N MET A 108 -9.72 -3.90 20.97
CA MET A 108 -10.33 -4.21 22.26
C MET A 108 -11.01 -2.99 22.88
N GLY A 109 -10.35 -1.82 22.83
CA GLY A 109 -10.89 -0.56 23.34
C GLY A 109 -12.10 -0.03 22.55
N ALA A 110 -12.24 -0.45 21.30
CA ALA A 110 -13.38 -0.10 20.44
C ALA A 110 -14.62 -0.97 20.66
N LEU A 111 -14.56 -2.04 21.47
CA LEU A 111 -15.71 -2.89 21.74
C LEU A 111 -16.71 -2.20 22.68
N ASP A 112 -17.97 -2.08 22.23
CA ASP A 112 -19.07 -1.67 23.09
C ASP A 112 -19.51 -2.83 23.99
N GLN A 113 -19.05 -2.80 25.24
CA GLN A 113 -19.38 -3.80 26.26
C GLN A 113 -20.77 -3.59 26.88
N GLU A 114 -21.37 -2.40 26.72
CA GLU A 114 -22.67 -2.07 27.30
C GLU A 114 -23.80 -2.62 26.44
N THR A 115 -23.71 -2.43 25.12
CA THR A 115 -24.76 -2.86 24.18
C THR A 115 -24.41 -4.11 23.38
N GLY A 116 -23.12 -4.45 23.25
CA GLY A 116 -22.65 -5.54 22.40
C GLY A 116 -22.87 -6.96 22.95
N GLY A 117 -23.25 -7.09 24.22
CA GLY A 117 -23.67 -8.36 24.84
C GLY A 117 -22.66 -9.51 24.65
N GLU A 118 -23.17 -10.70 24.32
CA GLU A 118 -22.35 -11.91 24.15
C GLU A 118 -21.33 -11.79 23.00
N MET A 119 -21.66 -11.06 21.94
CA MET A 119 -20.76 -10.86 20.80
C MET A 119 -19.51 -10.06 21.21
N ALA A 120 -19.69 -8.96 21.93
CA ALA A 120 -18.57 -8.16 22.44
C ALA A 120 -17.71 -8.94 23.43
N SER A 121 -18.33 -9.77 24.28
CA SER A 121 -17.61 -10.65 25.21
C SER A 121 -16.78 -11.71 24.48
N ASN A 122 -17.35 -12.35 23.45
CA ASN A 122 -16.64 -13.34 22.65
C ASN A 122 -15.48 -12.73 21.87
N LEU A 123 -15.66 -11.55 21.26
CA LEU A 123 -14.58 -10.83 20.59
C LEU A 123 -13.47 -10.43 21.59
N MET A 124 -13.83 -9.94 22.77
CA MET A 124 -12.86 -9.62 23.82
C MET A 124 -12.01 -10.84 24.18
N ARG A 125 -12.62 -12.02 24.33
CA ARG A 125 -11.88 -13.27 24.62
C ARG A 125 -10.92 -13.64 23.50
N VAL A 126 -11.35 -13.50 22.24
CA VAL A 126 -10.48 -13.79 21.08
C VAL A 126 -9.31 -12.80 21.03
N TYR A 127 -9.56 -11.51 21.22
CA TYR A 127 -8.49 -10.50 21.22
C TYR A 127 -7.50 -10.67 22.36
N THR A 128 -7.96 -11.01 23.57
CA THR A 128 -7.06 -11.33 24.68
C THR A 128 -6.15 -12.50 24.33
N HIS A 129 -6.70 -13.57 23.75
CA HIS A 129 -5.92 -14.73 23.32
C HIS A 129 -4.92 -14.39 22.21
N VAL A 130 -5.31 -13.56 21.24
CA VAL A 130 -4.40 -13.07 20.19
C VAL A 130 -3.28 -12.24 20.81
N LEU A 131 -3.59 -11.33 21.72
CA LEU A 131 -2.62 -10.47 22.39
C LEU A 131 -1.59 -11.30 23.17
N ASP A 132 -2.05 -12.29 23.95
CA ASP A 132 -1.18 -13.20 24.70
C ASP A 132 -0.23 -13.97 23.77
N ARG A 133 -0.72 -14.44 22.61
CA ARG A 133 0.11 -15.12 21.62
C ARG A 133 1.14 -14.18 20.97
N LEU A 134 0.77 -12.94 20.67
CA LEU A 134 1.72 -11.96 20.13
C LEU A 134 2.83 -11.65 21.12
N ILE A 135 2.50 -11.53 22.42
CA ILE A 135 3.47 -11.31 23.48
C ILE A 135 4.37 -12.54 23.63
N HIS A 136 3.78 -13.72 23.75
CA HIS A 136 4.52 -14.97 23.91
C HIS A 136 5.45 -15.23 22.71
N ALA A 137 4.96 -15.10 21.48
CA ALA A 137 5.77 -15.30 20.28
C ALA A 137 6.97 -14.35 20.27
N ASN A 138 6.75 -13.08 20.63
CA ASN A 138 7.83 -12.10 20.72
C ASN A 138 8.88 -12.49 21.77
N LEU A 139 8.44 -12.87 22.96
CA LEU A 139 9.33 -13.22 24.08
C LEU A 139 10.12 -14.52 23.83
N GLN A 140 9.53 -15.49 23.13
CA GLN A 140 10.12 -16.82 22.95
C GLN A 140 10.72 -17.05 21.56
N ASP A 141 10.72 -16.03 20.68
CA ASP A 141 11.16 -16.17 19.28
C ASP A 141 10.45 -17.35 18.58
N ASP A 142 9.13 -17.45 18.78
CA ASP A 142 8.30 -18.58 18.33
C ASP A 142 7.41 -18.19 17.13
N PRO A 143 7.85 -18.45 15.89
CA PRO A 143 7.08 -18.14 14.69
C PRO A 143 5.80 -18.98 14.55
N ALA A 144 5.73 -20.17 15.16
CA ALA A 144 4.53 -21.01 15.09
C ALA A 144 3.41 -20.42 15.95
N THR A 145 3.74 -19.90 17.14
CA THR A 145 2.76 -19.17 17.97
C THR A 145 2.29 -17.88 17.28
N LEU A 146 3.18 -17.17 16.59
CA LEU A 146 2.83 -15.98 15.80
C LEU A 146 1.91 -16.31 14.63
N GLU A 147 2.16 -17.42 13.92
CA GLU A 147 1.30 -17.86 12.82
C GLU A 147 -0.13 -18.11 13.29
N ASN A 148 -0.30 -18.78 14.43
CA ASN A 148 -1.63 -19.02 15.01
C ASN A 148 -2.39 -17.71 15.31
N ALA A 149 -1.70 -16.70 15.84
CA ALA A 149 -2.30 -15.38 16.07
C ALA A 149 -2.68 -14.70 14.74
N THR A 150 -1.83 -14.82 13.73
CA THR A 150 -2.04 -14.25 12.39
C THR A 150 -3.25 -14.88 11.69
N THR A 151 -3.43 -16.20 11.82
CA THR A 151 -4.60 -16.91 11.29
C THR A 151 -5.90 -16.41 11.91
N LEU A 152 -5.96 -16.29 13.24
CA LEU A 152 -7.15 -15.76 13.93
C LEU A 152 -7.48 -14.33 13.49
N LEU A 153 -6.46 -13.47 13.36
CA LEU A 153 -6.65 -12.12 12.85
C LEU A 153 -7.18 -12.12 11.40
N THR A 154 -6.73 -13.05 10.58
CA THR A 154 -7.16 -13.19 9.18
C THR A 154 -8.62 -13.62 9.07
N GLU A 155 -9.05 -14.62 9.84
CA GLU A 155 -10.45 -15.09 9.86
C GLU A 155 -11.41 -13.98 10.32
N LEU A 156 -11.04 -13.22 11.35
CA LEU A 156 -11.83 -12.07 11.81
C LEU A 156 -11.88 -10.97 10.75
N ARG A 157 -10.75 -10.68 10.11
CA ARG A 157 -10.67 -9.70 9.02
C ARG A 157 -11.60 -10.05 7.87
N GLU A 158 -11.66 -11.32 7.47
CA GLU A 158 -12.58 -11.80 6.43
C GLU A 158 -14.04 -11.62 6.85
N SER A 159 -14.37 -11.93 8.10
CA SER A 159 -15.70 -11.71 8.65
C SER A 159 -16.13 -10.24 8.60
N TRP A 160 -15.23 -9.31 8.97
CA TRP A 160 -15.50 -7.88 8.90
C TRP A 160 -15.54 -7.33 7.47
N ALA A 161 -14.76 -7.89 6.55
CA ALA A 161 -14.83 -7.54 5.14
C ALA A 161 -16.19 -7.91 4.52
N GLU A 162 -16.80 -9.00 4.97
CA GLU A 162 -18.15 -9.35 4.57
C GLU A 162 -19.19 -8.35 5.12
N VAL A 163 -19.07 -7.95 6.39
CA VAL A 163 -19.93 -6.90 6.98
C VAL A 163 -19.79 -5.57 6.21
N GLU A 164 -18.55 -5.19 5.87
CA GLU A 164 -18.27 -4.01 5.04
C GLU A 164 -19.00 -4.11 3.70
N ARG A 165 -18.86 -5.26 3.02
CA ARG A 165 -19.48 -5.52 1.72
C ARG A 165 -21.00 -5.39 1.80
N VAL A 166 -21.65 -6.08 2.73
CA VAL A 166 -23.11 -6.05 2.90
C VAL A 166 -23.62 -4.63 3.20
N THR A 167 -22.91 -3.88 4.04
CA THR A 167 -23.31 -2.53 4.44
C THR A 167 -23.08 -1.48 3.34
N SER A 168 -22.10 -1.71 2.46
CA SER A 168 -21.77 -0.81 1.34
C SER A 168 -22.67 -0.96 0.11
N LEU A 169 -23.51 -2.01 0.05
CA LEU A 169 -24.44 -2.22 -1.07
C LEU A 169 -25.64 -1.25 -1.00
N PRO A 170 -25.97 -0.53 -2.09
CA PRO A 170 -27.17 0.31 -2.15
C PRO A 170 -28.42 -0.57 -2.27
N GLY A 171 -29.03 -0.94 -1.14
CA GLY A 171 -30.28 -1.72 -1.12
C GLY A 171 -30.97 -1.92 0.24
N GLY A 172 -30.35 -1.52 1.36
CA GLY A 172 -30.89 -1.73 2.71
C GLY A 172 -31.76 -0.59 3.26
N LYS A 173 -32.69 -0.07 2.47
CA LYS A 173 -33.82 0.72 2.98
C LYS A 173 -35.11 0.07 2.51
N SER A 174 -35.80 -0.62 3.43
CA SER A 174 -37.21 -0.98 3.33
C SER A 174 -37.79 -0.96 4.74
#